data_AF-V7CAW9-F1
#
_entry.id   AF-V7CAW9-F1
#
_cell.length_a   1.000
_cell.length_b   1.000
_cell.length_c   1.000
_cell.angle_alpha   90.00
_cell.angle_beta   90.00
_cell.angle_gamma   90.00
#
_symmetry.space_group_name_H-M   'P 1'
#
loop_
_entity.id
_entity.type
_entity.pdbx_description
1 polymer ?
#
loop_
_entity_poly.entity_id
_entity_poly.type
_entity_poly.pdbx_seq_one_letter_code
_entity_poly.pdbx_strand_id
1 'polypeptide(L)'
;SQSIHQQTSQPTQSQTSQVPQSQASQVPQPQTESENLESSESVPPATSESAPAQPTSESERVQPRKSRQSNHYWFVDAIDGEGVSQKLKVKVRDAHNLPTGLRVVVNYDDNFQPIGEASGLLAGSRFCFKVNEDLAKRDVMFKIGKLWREYRCKLWNEFYDLLMSRSDLIKNVPAGLNMEQWAVFVDYRLRPSTVNMCNRNRDIRKRQIIPHTGGAMSLSRRRNNLKIETGKNIGRAEMWKITHKRKNGIYVNEEALEIG
;
A
#
# COMPACT_ATOMS: atom_id res chain seq x y z
N SER A 1 48.26 21.36 -52.26
CA SER A 1 47.05 21.86 -52.93
C SER A 1 45.81 21.38 -52.20
N GLN A 2 44.98 22.34 -51.78
CA GLN A 2 43.52 22.28 -51.54
C GLN A 2 43.05 21.33 -50.40
N SER A 3 42.69 21.84 -49.21
CA SER A 3 41.39 22.48 -48.84
C SER A 3 40.23 21.48 -48.98
N ILE A 4 39.44 21.18 -47.92
CA ILE A 4 38.17 21.88 -47.64
C ILE A 4 37.68 21.65 -46.20
N HIS A 5 37.02 22.71 -45.73
CA HIS A 5 36.31 23.05 -44.50
C HIS A 5 35.76 21.98 -43.54
N GLN A 6 36.04 22.23 -42.25
CA GLN A 6 35.12 22.00 -41.13
C GLN A 6 34.10 23.15 -41.09
N GLN A 7 32.81 22.83 -41.17
CA GLN A 7 31.74 23.78 -40.87
C GLN A 7 31.27 23.57 -39.43
N THR A 8 31.51 24.59 -38.62
CA THR A 8 30.95 24.80 -37.30
C THR A 8 29.49 25.20 -37.46
N SER A 9 28.55 24.44 -36.89
CA SER A 9 27.14 24.83 -36.78
C SER A 9 26.83 25.14 -35.31
N GLN A 10 26.62 26.42 -35.01
CA GLN A 10 25.83 26.85 -33.85
C GLN A 10 24.35 26.66 -34.14
N PRO A 11 23.51 26.61 -33.09
CA PRO A 11 22.31 27.43 -33.12
C PRO A 11 22.16 28.28 -31.85
N THR A 12 22.22 29.59 -32.08
CA THR A 12 21.21 30.61 -31.70
C THR A 12 20.50 30.46 -30.36
N GLN A 13 20.89 31.29 -29.41
CA GLN A 13 20.02 31.76 -28.33
C GLN A 13 19.01 32.77 -28.87
N SER A 14 17.75 32.70 -28.42
CA SER A 14 16.93 33.81 -27.88
C SER A 14 15.45 33.53 -28.13
N GLN A 15 14.64 33.42 -27.06
CA GLN A 15 13.71 34.48 -26.64
C GLN A 15 12.74 33.94 -25.58
N THR A 16 12.84 34.58 -24.42
CA THR A 16 11.89 34.60 -23.32
C THR A 16 10.56 35.17 -23.82
N SER A 17 9.45 34.45 -23.61
CA SER A 17 8.11 35.04 -23.63
C SER A 17 7.45 34.84 -22.27
N GLN A 18 7.29 35.97 -21.58
CA GLN A 18 6.51 36.14 -20.36
C GLN A 18 5.03 36.37 -20.72
N VAL A 19 4.13 35.69 -19.97
CA VAL A 19 2.94 36.22 -19.24
C VAL A 19 1.74 36.70 -20.11
N PRO A 20 0.47 36.36 -19.78
CA PRO A 20 -0.26 37.08 -18.71
C PRO A 20 -0.88 36.22 -17.60
N GLN A 21 -0.66 36.68 -16.37
CA GLN A 21 -1.55 36.48 -15.23
C GLN A 21 -2.90 37.12 -15.58
N SER A 22 -3.99 36.38 -15.38
CA SER A 22 -5.33 36.96 -15.34
C SER A 22 -5.78 37.08 -13.88
N GLN A 23 -6.30 38.26 -13.60
CA GLN A 23 -6.53 38.87 -12.30
C GLN A 23 -7.64 38.18 -11.49
N ALA A 24 -7.49 38.32 -10.17
CA ALA A 24 -8.56 38.15 -9.20
C ALA A 24 -9.75 39.07 -9.53
N SER A 25 -10.96 38.57 -9.31
CA SER A 25 -12.15 39.39 -9.11
C SER A 25 -12.93 38.80 -7.93
N GLN A 26 -12.80 39.47 -6.79
CA GLN A 26 -13.71 39.44 -5.66
C GLN A 26 -14.89 40.37 -5.97
N VAL A 27 -16.13 39.97 -5.66
CA VAL A 27 -17.22 40.82 -5.12
C VAL A 27 -18.29 39.88 -4.49
N PRO A 28 -19.19 40.33 -3.58
CA PRO A 28 -18.97 40.47 -2.14
C PRO A 28 -19.94 39.64 -1.26
N GLN A 29 -19.59 39.46 0.02
CA GLN A 29 -20.57 39.15 1.08
C GLN A 29 -21.33 40.42 1.49
N PRO A 30 -22.62 40.35 1.83
CA PRO A 30 -23.27 41.39 2.61
C PRO A 30 -23.01 41.20 4.11
N GLN A 31 -22.49 42.26 4.74
CA GLN A 31 -22.63 42.53 6.17
C GLN A 31 -23.88 43.40 6.39
N THR A 32 -24.69 43.07 7.39
CA THR A 32 -25.48 44.03 8.19
C THR A 32 -25.81 43.30 9.50
N GLU A 33 -25.05 43.54 10.56
CA GLU A 33 -25.31 44.51 11.63
C GLU A 33 -26.53 44.16 12.49
N SER A 34 -26.22 43.93 13.77
CA SER A 34 -27.10 43.65 14.88
C SER A 34 -27.95 44.85 15.27
N GLU A 35 -29.19 44.60 15.68
CA GLU A 35 -29.87 45.40 16.69
C GLU A 35 -30.37 44.49 17.81
N ASN A 36 -30.24 45.03 19.02
CA ASN A 36 -30.38 44.43 20.34
C ASN A 36 -31.70 44.88 20.98
N LEU A 37 -32.00 44.35 22.19
CA LEU A 37 -33.02 44.73 23.19
C LEU A 37 -34.30 43.86 23.18
N GLU A 38 -34.84 43.35 24.29
CA GLU A 38 -34.44 43.27 25.71
C GLU A 38 -35.52 42.45 26.47
N SER A 39 -35.15 41.80 27.59
CA SER A 39 -35.96 41.46 28.80
C SER A 39 -37.14 40.48 28.70
N SER A 40 -37.49 39.63 29.69
CA SER A 40 -37.16 39.61 31.13
C SER A 40 -37.64 38.30 31.82
N GLU A 41 -36.95 37.92 32.91
CA GLU A 41 -37.44 37.22 34.14
C GLU A 41 -37.97 35.76 34.04
N SER A 42 -37.86 34.85 35.02
CA SER A 42 -37.21 34.76 36.35
C SER A 42 -37.27 33.26 36.79
N VAL A 43 -36.43 32.87 37.76
CA VAL A 43 -36.12 31.49 38.26
C VAL A 43 -36.65 31.35 39.72
N PRO A 44 -36.49 30.24 40.51
CA PRO A 44 -36.96 28.83 40.54
C PRO A 44 -37.92 28.57 41.77
N PRO A 45 -38.04 27.43 42.53
CA PRO A 45 -37.06 26.48 43.13
C PRO A 45 -37.44 24.97 42.90
N ALA A 46 -36.70 23.91 43.27
CA ALA A 46 -36.08 23.61 44.55
C ALA A 46 -35.00 22.49 44.46
N THR A 47 -34.09 22.59 45.41
CA THR A 47 -32.92 21.77 45.73
C THR A 47 -33.29 20.44 46.40
N SER A 48 -32.59 19.36 46.09
CA SER A 48 -32.23 18.29 47.04
C SER A 48 -31.02 17.51 46.55
N GLU A 49 -30.05 17.37 47.46
CA GLU A 49 -28.72 16.77 47.37
C GLU A 49 -28.66 15.31 46.87
N SER A 50 -27.63 14.99 46.08
CA SER A 50 -26.73 13.85 46.35
C SER A 50 -25.43 13.95 45.54
N ALA A 51 -24.34 13.46 46.14
CA ALA A 51 -22.92 13.59 45.83
C ALA A 51 -22.45 12.98 44.48
N PRO A 52 -21.22 13.29 44.00
CA PRO A 52 -20.83 13.10 42.59
C PRO A 52 -20.35 11.67 42.29
N ALA A 53 -21.02 10.99 41.36
CA ALA A 53 -20.54 9.76 40.76
C ALA A 53 -19.53 10.07 39.64
N GLN A 54 -18.30 9.55 39.77
CA GLN A 54 -17.30 9.54 38.69
C GLN A 54 -17.85 8.77 37.47
N PRO A 55 -17.68 9.28 36.24
CA PRO A 55 -17.73 8.43 35.07
C PRO A 55 -16.32 7.88 34.80
N THR A 56 -16.06 6.66 35.27
CA THR A 56 -15.04 5.79 34.68
C THR A 56 -15.52 5.37 33.30
N SER A 57 -15.17 6.14 32.27
CA SER A 57 -15.32 5.73 30.89
C SER A 57 -14.11 4.90 30.46
N GLU A 58 -14.11 3.62 30.88
CA GLU A 58 -13.34 2.60 30.16
C GLU A 58 -13.96 2.46 28.77
N SER A 59 -13.38 3.16 27.79
CA SER A 59 -13.72 2.98 26.39
C SER A 59 -13.28 1.58 25.97
N GLU A 60 -14.25 0.67 25.88
CA GLU A 60 -14.10 -0.69 25.37
C GLU A 60 -13.34 -0.67 24.04
N ARG A 61 -12.07 -1.10 24.09
CA ARG A 61 -11.25 -1.29 22.90
C ARG A 61 -11.91 -2.35 22.01
N VAL A 62 -12.41 -1.92 20.86
CA VAL A 62 -12.96 -2.80 19.81
C VAL A 62 -11.98 -3.93 19.52
N GLN A 63 -12.43 -5.17 19.72
CA GLN A 63 -11.66 -6.38 19.45
C GLN A 63 -11.19 -6.42 17.98
N PRO A 64 -9.94 -6.86 17.70
CA PRO A 64 -9.44 -6.94 16.34
C PRO A 64 -10.30 -7.84 15.47
N ARG A 65 -10.70 -7.34 14.28
CA ARG A 65 -11.44 -8.16 13.30
C ARG A 65 -10.62 -9.40 12.94
N LYS A 66 -11.20 -10.60 13.15
CA LYS A 66 -10.61 -11.89 12.75
C LYS A 66 -10.23 -11.83 11.27
N SER A 67 -8.97 -12.17 10.96
CA SER A 67 -8.47 -12.16 9.59
C SER A 67 -9.19 -13.22 8.74
N ARG A 68 -9.54 -12.86 7.50
CA ARG A 68 -10.14 -13.79 6.54
C ARG A 68 -9.09 -14.83 6.11
N GLN A 69 -9.25 -16.07 6.54
CA GLN A 69 -8.39 -17.16 6.08
C GLN A 69 -8.79 -17.58 4.66
N SER A 70 -7.80 -17.79 3.79
CA SER A 70 -8.04 -18.30 2.44
C SER A 70 -8.29 -19.81 2.49
N ASN A 71 -9.44 -20.24 1.96
CA ASN A 71 -9.78 -21.66 1.77
C ASN A 71 -9.30 -22.23 0.43
N HIS A 72 -8.54 -21.46 -0.35
CA HIS A 72 -8.08 -21.86 -1.67
C HIS A 72 -7.01 -22.95 -1.60
N TYR A 73 -7.13 -23.95 -2.47
CA TYR A 73 -6.12 -24.99 -2.67
C TYR A 73 -5.17 -24.59 -3.79
N TRP A 74 -3.89 -24.83 -3.56
CA TRP A 74 -2.81 -24.60 -4.49
C TRP A 74 -2.29 -25.95 -4.98
N PHE A 75 -2.11 -26.08 -6.30
CA PHE A 75 -1.53 -27.27 -6.91
C PHE A 75 -0.07 -26.99 -7.22
N VAL A 76 0.85 -27.64 -6.49
CA VAL A 76 2.28 -27.32 -6.55
C VAL A 76 3.11 -28.58 -6.76
N ASP A 77 4.25 -28.41 -7.41
CA ASP A 77 5.25 -29.47 -7.49
C ASP A 77 6.12 -29.43 -6.22
N ALA A 78 6.43 -30.60 -5.67
CA ALA A 78 7.30 -30.76 -4.51
C ALA A 78 8.31 -31.87 -4.76
N ILE A 79 9.49 -31.72 -4.18
CA ILE A 79 10.62 -32.64 -4.32
C ILE A 79 10.95 -33.22 -2.94
N ASP A 80 11.10 -34.54 -2.86
CA ASP A 80 11.52 -35.22 -1.64
C ASP A 80 13.04 -35.15 -1.40
N GLY A 81 13.52 -35.92 -0.42
CA GLY A 81 14.96 -36.01 -0.09
C GLY A 81 15.79 -36.65 -1.21
N GLU A 82 15.18 -37.51 -2.02
CA GLU A 82 15.83 -38.28 -3.09
C GLU A 82 15.82 -37.53 -4.44
N GLY A 83 15.09 -36.42 -4.51
CA GLY A 83 15.01 -35.59 -5.71
C GLY A 83 13.80 -35.90 -6.59
N VAL A 84 12.91 -36.79 -6.17
CA VAL A 84 11.72 -37.19 -6.93
C VAL A 84 10.66 -36.10 -6.82
N SER A 85 10.13 -35.68 -7.97
CA SER A 85 9.09 -34.66 -8.04
C SER A 85 7.70 -35.27 -7.97
N GLN A 86 6.82 -34.71 -7.14
CA GLN A 86 5.42 -35.08 -7.02
C GLN A 86 4.50 -33.86 -6.98
N LYS A 87 3.25 -34.02 -7.44
CA LYS A 87 2.23 -32.96 -7.36
C LYS A 87 1.48 -33.02 -6.04
N LEU A 88 1.40 -31.89 -5.36
CA LEU A 88 0.67 -31.72 -4.10
C LEU A 88 -0.50 -30.74 -4.27
N LYS A 89 -1.54 -30.97 -3.48
CA LYS A 89 -2.67 -30.06 -3.31
C LYS A 89 -2.66 -29.54 -1.88
N VAL A 90 -2.31 -28.26 -1.67
CA VAL A 90 -1.98 -27.71 -0.35
C VAL A 90 -2.75 -26.40 -0.10
N LYS A 91 -3.23 -26.19 1.14
CA LYS A 91 -3.71 -24.87 1.58
C LYS A 91 -2.56 -24.10 2.25
N VAL A 92 -2.61 -22.78 2.19
CA VAL A 92 -1.62 -21.89 2.84
C VAL A 92 -1.44 -22.24 4.32
N ARG A 93 -2.54 -22.51 5.03
CA ARG A 93 -2.50 -22.85 6.45
C ARG A 93 -1.86 -24.22 6.73
N ASP A 94 -1.90 -25.15 5.78
CA ASP A 94 -1.41 -26.52 5.97
C ASP A 94 0.02 -26.69 5.44
N ALA A 95 0.55 -25.67 4.75
CA ALA A 95 1.87 -25.70 4.13
C ALA A 95 3.04 -25.89 5.11
N HIS A 96 2.86 -25.58 6.41
CA HIS A 96 3.86 -25.85 7.44
C HIS A 96 3.83 -27.30 7.95
N ASN A 97 2.76 -28.03 7.67
CA ASN A 97 2.56 -29.43 8.07
C ASN A 97 2.97 -30.40 6.96
N LEU A 98 3.77 -29.94 5.98
CA LEU A 98 4.30 -30.82 4.96
C LEU A 98 5.30 -31.81 5.59
N PRO A 99 5.31 -33.08 5.14
CA PRO A 99 6.25 -34.07 5.65
C PRO A 99 7.68 -33.57 5.63
N THR A 100 8.42 -33.84 6.71
CA THR A 100 9.84 -33.51 6.80
C THR A 100 10.61 -34.16 5.64
N GLY A 101 11.44 -33.37 4.96
CA GLY A 101 12.17 -33.81 3.75
C GLY A 101 11.46 -33.47 2.44
N LEU A 102 10.18 -33.11 2.47
CA LEU A 102 9.45 -32.67 1.27
C LEU A 102 9.52 -31.15 1.10
N ARG A 103 9.96 -30.69 -0.06
CA ARG A 103 10.20 -29.27 -0.36
C ARG A 103 9.38 -28.81 -1.55
N VAL A 104 8.60 -27.74 -1.39
CA VAL A 104 7.84 -27.14 -2.49
C VAL A 104 8.79 -26.45 -3.47
N VAL A 105 8.59 -26.70 -4.77
CA VAL A 105 9.34 -26.06 -5.84
C VAL A 105 8.67 -24.75 -6.21
N VAL A 106 9.46 -23.68 -6.21
CA VAL A 106 9.03 -22.36 -6.68
C VAL A 106 9.86 -22.00 -7.88
N ASN A 107 9.19 -21.79 -9.00
CA ASN A 107 9.82 -21.35 -10.23
C ASN A 107 9.90 -19.82 -10.27
N TYR A 108 10.91 -19.31 -10.96
CA TYR A 108 11.17 -17.89 -11.09
C TYR A 108 11.23 -17.50 -12.57
N ASP A 109 10.80 -16.28 -12.90
CA ASP A 109 11.06 -15.71 -14.22
C ASP A 109 12.49 -15.14 -14.32
N ASP A 110 12.85 -14.65 -15.50
CA ASP A 110 14.19 -14.10 -15.79
C ASP A 110 14.52 -12.85 -14.93
N ASN A 111 13.51 -12.21 -14.34
CA ASN A 111 13.68 -11.10 -13.39
C ASN A 111 13.74 -11.58 -11.94
N PHE A 112 13.90 -12.88 -11.75
CA PHE A 112 13.85 -13.54 -10.46
C PHE A 112 12.55 -13.25 -9.71
N GLN A 113 11.39 -13.16 -10.37
CA GLN A 113 10.11 -13.04 -9.69
C GLN A 113 9.43 -14.41 -9.60
N PRO A 114 8.87 -14.79 -8.44
CA PRO A 114 8.25 -16.11 -8.30
C PRO A 114 6.98 -16.22 -9.15
N ILE A 115 6.92 -17.28 -9.95
CA ILE A 115 5.84 -17.60 -10.90
C ILE A 115 5.17 -18.93 -10.55
N GLY A 116 4.06 -19.23 -11.23
CA GLY A 116 3.27 -20.44 -10.99
C GLY A 116 2.45 -20.41 -9.69
N GLU A 117 1.80 -21.54 -9.39
CA GLU A 117 0.91 -21.70 -8.23
C GLU A 117 1.66 -21.56 -6.90
N ALA A 118 2.89 -22.09 -6.80
CA ALA A 118 3.68 -22.04 -5.58
C ALA A 118 4.02 -20.61 -5.13
N SER A 119 4.05 -19.63 -6.06
CA SER A 119 4.19 -18.20 -5.75
C SER A 119 3.08 -17.69 -4.82
N GLY A 120 1.87 -18.24 -4.91
CA GLY A 120 0.78 -17.87 -4.01
C GLY A 120 0.90 -18.48 -2.61
N LEU A 121 1.55 -19.64 -2.49
CA LEU A 121 1.87 -20.27 -1.21
C LEU A 121 2.92 -19.45 -0.44
N LEU A 122 3.92 -18.88 -1.13
CA LEU A 122 4.92 -17.96 -0.55
C LEU A 122 4.30 -16.85 0.30
N ALA A 123 3.09 -16.43 -0.04
CA ALA A 123 2.43 -15.34 0.65
C ALA A 123 2.09 -15.65 2.12
N GLY A 124 2.13 -16.92 2.56
CA GLY A 124 1.69 -17.30 3.91
C GLY A 124 2.44 -18.43 4.62
N SER A 125 3.63 -18.87 4.17
CA SER A 125 4.36 -19.94 4.90
C SER A 125 5.88 -19.76 4.87
N ARG A 126 6.57 -20.37 5.86
CA ARG A 126 8.03 -20.52 5.90
C ARG A 126 8.34 -21.81 5.11
N PHE A 127 9.04 -21.70 3.99
CA PHE A 127 9.31 -22.85 3.14
C PHE A 127 10.80 -23.05 2.93
N CYS A 128 11.19 -24.31 2.72
CA CYS A 128 12.46 -24.68 2.13
C CYS A 128 12.25 -24.84 0.63
N PHE A 129 12.83 -23.93 -0.15
CA PHE A 129 12.72 -23.97 -1.60
C PHE A 129 13.96 -24.62 -2.20
N LYS A 130 13.81 -25.35 -3.32
CA LYS A 130 14.95 -25.63 -4.21
C LYS A 130 15.22 -24.37 -5.03
N VAL A 131 15.81 -23.38 -4.38
CA VAL A 131 16.10 -22.06 -4.93
C VAL A 131 17.54 -21.74 -4.55
N ASN A 132 18.21 -20.90 -5.34
CA ASN A 132 19.41 -20.22 -4.85
C ASN A 132 19.07 -19.56 -3.50
N GLU A 133 19.81 -19.94 -2.45
CA GLU A 133 19.56 -19.49 -1.07
C GLU A 133 19.40 -17.96 -0.98
N ASP A 134 20.10 -17.21 -1.82
CA ASP A 134 20.04 -15.75 -1.89
C ASP A 134 18.69 -15.21 -2.36
N LEU A 135 18.05 -15.86 -3.35
CA LEU A 135 16.73 -15.44 -3.83
C LEU A 135 15.66 -15.73 -2.77
N ALA A 136 15.77 -16.87 -2.07
CA ALA A 136 14.88 -17.20 -0.96
C ALA A 136 15.02 -16.18 0.19
N LYS A 137 16.25 -15.84 0.59
CA LYS A 137 16.52 -14.80 1.58
C LYS A 137 15.92 -13.46 1.16
N ARG A 138 16.13 -13.04 -0.09
CA ARG A 138 15.58 -11.78 -0.63
C ARG A 138 14.05 -11.74 -0.53
N ASP A 139 13.37 -12.81 -0.94
CA ASP A 139 11.91 -12.86 -0.93
C ASP A 139 11.35 -12.84 0.51
N VAL A 140 11.97 -13.58 1.43
CA VAL A 140 11.62 -13.57 2.86
C VAL A 140 11.82 -12.16 3.45
N MET A 141 12.96 -11.52 3.20
CA MET A 141 13.23 -10.17 3.69
C MET A 141 12.25 -9.14 3.12
N PHE A 142 11.93 -9.23 1.83
CA PHE A 142 10.92 -8.38 1.20
C PHE A 142 9.55 -8.54 1.87
N LYS A 143 9.15 -9.78 2.17
CA LYS A 143 7.87 -10.10 2.81
C LYS A 143 7.83 -9.61 4.26
N ILE A 144 8.87 -9.85 5.04
CA ILE A 144 9.00 -9.33 6.42
C ILE A 144 8.90 -7.81 6.39
N GLY A 145 9.62 -7.14 5.47
CA GLY A 145 9.54 -5.70 5.30
C GLY A 145 8.13 -5.21 4.94
N LYS A 146 7.38 -5.93 4.11
CA LYS A 146 5.98 -5.61 3.80
C LYS A 146 5.07 -5.75 5.03
N LEU A 147 5.14 -6.88 5.74
CA LEU A 147 4.35 -7.11 6.96
C LEU A 147 4.67 -6.07 8.03
N TRP A 148 5.95 -5.71 8.17
CA TRP A 148 6.39 -4.69 9.10
C TRP A 148 5.85 -3.29 8.74
N ARG A 149 5.85 -2.93 7.45
CA ARG A 149 5.23 -1.67 6.97
C ARG A 149 3.73 -1.64 7.26
N GLU A 150 3.03 -2.74 6.98
CA GLU A 150 1.58 -2.85 7.23
C GLU A 150 1.27 -2.75 8.72
N TYR A 151 2.02 -3.45 9.57
CA TYR A 151 1.90 -3.36 11.02
C TYR A 151 2.10 -1.95 11.53
N ARG A 152 3.21 -1.28 11.16
CA ARG A 152 3.47 0.12 11.56
C ARG A 152 2.42 1.10 11.05
N CYS A 153 1.82 0.86 9.88
CA CYS A 153 0.72 1.69 9.39
C CYS A 153 -0.56 1.50 10.21
N LYS A 154 -0.93 0.25 10.52
CA LYS A 154 -2.09 -0.04 11.39
C LYS A 154 -1.89 0.55 12.78
N LEU A 155 -0.72 0.31 13.38
CA LEU A 155 -0.35 0.83 14.68
C LEU A 155 -0.47 2.36 14.72
N TRP A 156 0.06 3.06 13.72
CA TRP A 156 -0.06 4.51 13.66
C TRP A 156 -1.53 4.94 13.55
N ASN A 157 -2.34 4.30 12.70
CA ASN A 157 -3.74 4.68 12.52
C ASN A 157 -4.61 4.40 13.76
N GLU A 158 -4.25 3.42 14.60
CA GLU A 158 -4.99 3.05 15.80
C GLU A 158 -4.65 3.95 17.01
N PHE A 159 -3.40 4.41 17.11
CA PHE A 159 -2.90 5.13 18.29
C PHE A 159 -2.71 6.62 18.07
N TYR A 160 -2.61 7.09 16.82
CA TYR A 160 -2.44 8.50 16.53
C TYR A 160 -3.77 9.24 16.48
N ASP A 161 -3.88 10.29 17.28
CA ASP A 161 -4.92 11.30 17.21
C ASP A 161 -4.27 12.68 16.99
N LEU A 162 -4.89 13.52 16.15
CA LEU A 162 -4.45 14.89 15.89
C LEU A 162 -4.52 15.77 17.13
N LEU A 163 -5.39 15.44 18.09
CA LEU A 163 -5.55 16.21 19.33
C LEU A 163 -4.56 15.79 20.43
N MET A 164 -3.85 14.68 20.25
CA MET A 164 -2.89 14.20 21.23
C MET A 164 -1.56 14.94 21.14
N SER A 165 -1.04 15.36 22.30
CA SER A 165 0.32 15.87 22.38
C SER A 165 1.33 14.74 22.13
N ARG A 166 2.55 15.11 21.70
CA ARG A 166 3.66 14.16 21.55
C ARG A 166 3.91 13.38 22.85
N SER A 167 3.89 14.04 24.00
CA SER A 167 4.12 13.40 25.30
C SER A 167 3.06 12.37 25.64
N ASP A 168 1.80 12.66 25.36
CA ASP A 168 0.71 11.73 25.65
C ASP A 168 0.76 10.53 24.71
N LEU A 169 1.17 10.75 23.46
CA LEU A 169 1.37 9.67 22.51
C LEU A 169 2.49 8.72 22.96
N ILE A 170 3.61 9.24 23.46
CA ILE A 170 4.72 8.42 23.98
C ILE A 170 4.31 7.62 25.22
N LYS A 171 3.47 8.19 26.10
CA LYS A 171 2.93 7.49 27.28
C LYS A 171 1.97 6.35 26.90
N ASN A 172 1.23 6.51 25.80
CA ASN A 172 0.27 5.52 25.29
C ASN A 172 0.97 4.39 24.52
N VAL A 173 1.86 3.65 25.18
CA VAL A 173 2.64 2.56 24.60
C VAL A 173 1.73 1.36 24.27
N PRO A 174 1.70 0.87 23.02
CA PRO A 174 0.98 -0.35 22.67
C PRO A 174 1.50 -1.56 23.44
N ALA A 175 0.59 -2.44 23.87
CA ALA A 175 0.95 -3.67 24.59
C ALA A 175 1.95 -4.52 23.77
N GLY A 176 3.04 -4.92 24.41
CA GLY A 176 4.11 -5.72 23.79
C GLY A 176 5.19 -4.93 23.04
N LEU A 177 5.14 -3.59 23.06
CA LEU A 177 6.24 -2.75 22.55
C LEU A 177 7.07 -2.16 23.69
N ASN A 178 8.36 -1.98 23.43
CA ASN A 178 9.24 -1.21 24.31
C ASN A 178 8.94 0.29 24.14
N MET A 179 8.81 1.00 25.27
CA MET A 179 8.62 2.45 25.34
C MET A 179 9.66 3.24 24.53
N GLU A 180 10.94 2.86 24.58
CA GLU A 180 12.01 3.53 23.83
C GLU A 180 11.83 3.39 22.32
N GLN A 181 11.51 2.18 21.86
CA GLN A 181 11.24 1.91 20.44
C GLN A 181 10.00 2.65 19.97
N TRP A 182 8.96 2.74 20.82
CA TRP A 182 7.76 3.51 20.55
C TRP A 182 8.05 5.01 20.43
N ALA A 183 8.81 5.58 21.37
CA ALA A 183 9.19 6.99 21.33
C ALA A 183 9.95 7.36 20.05
N VAL A 184 10.93 6.54 19.65
CA VAL A 184 11.66 6.73 18.39
C VAL A 184 10.73 6.66 17.18
N PHE A 185 9.74 5.76 17.19
CA PHE A 185 8.77 5.64 16.11
C PHE A 185 7.83 6.85 16.04
N VAL A 186 7.36 7.35 17.19
CA VAL A 186 6.56 8.57 17.30
C VAL A 186 7.33 9.76 16.74
N ASP A 187 8.58 9.94 17.14
CA ASP A 187 9.45 11.00 16.65
C ASP A 187 9.65 10.93 15.14
N TYR A 188 9.93 9.74 14.62
CA TYR A 188 10.06 9.53 13.19
C TYR A 188 8.80 9.93 12.42
N ARG A 189 7.60 9.66 12.96
CA ARG A 189 6.32 9.94 12.31
C ARG A 189 5.90 11.41 12.40
N LEU A 190 6.20 12.08 13.50
CA LEU A 190 5.95 13.51 13.69
C LEU A 190 6.99 14.39 12.98
N ARG A 191 8.15 13.84 12.62
CA ARG A 191 9.20 14.56 11.90
C ARG A 191 8.64 15.23 10.63
N PRO A 192 8.84 16.55 10.43
CA PRO A 192 8.24 17.28 9.30
C PRO A 192 8.52 16.67 7.93
N SER A 193 9.74 16.18 7.70
CA SER A 193 10.11 15.51 6.45
C SER A 193 9.29 14.24 6.17
N THR A 194 9.01 13.45 7.22
CA THR A 194 8.18 12.25 7.13
C THR A 194 6.73 12.62 6.85
N VAL A 195 6.18 13.60 7.58
CA VAL A 195 4.81 14.09 7.38
C VAL A 195 4.60 14.60 5.96
N ASN A 196 5.52 15.42 5.45
CA ASN A 196 5.46 15.96 4.09
C ASN A 196 5.52 14.85 3.03
N MET A 197 6.40 13.87 3.22
CA MET A 197 6.48 12.70 2.33
C MET A 197 5.19 11.88 2.34
N CYS A 198 4.61 11.62 3.51
CA CYS A 198 3.35 10.90 3.65
C CYS A 198 2.17 11.64 3.00
N ASN A 199 2.08 12.97 3.20
CA ASN A 199 1.05 13.81 2.57
C ASN A 199 1.18 13.80 1.04
N ARG A 200 2.40 13.99 0.51
CA ARG A 200 2.67 13.90 -0.93
C ARG A 200 2.26 12.54 -1.51
N ASN A 201 2.62 11.44 -0.85
CA ASN A 201 2.25 10.10 -1.30
C ASN A 201 0.74 9.87 -1.28
N ARG A 202 0.03 10.43 -0.29
CA ARG A 202 -1.44 10.41 -0.23
C ARG A 202 -2.05 11.18 -1.40
N ASP A 203 -1.52 12.34 -1.74
CA ASP A 203 -2.04 13.16 -2.84
C ASP A 203 -1.73 12.55 -4.21
N ILE A 204 -0.56 11.94 -4.40
CA ILE A 204 -0.23 11.15 -5.59
C ILE A 204 -1.22 9.99 -5.74
N ARG A 205 -1.53 9.28 -4.66
CA ARG A 205 -2.51 8.18 -4.69
C ARG A 205 -3.91 8.67 -5.06
N LYS A 206 -4.35 9.83 -4.57
CA LYS A 206 -5.63 10.44 -4.95
C LYS A 206 -5.70 10.79 -6.44
N ARG A 207 -4.56 11.11 -7.06
CA ARG A 207 -4.44 11.42 -8.50
C ARG A 207 -4.33 10.16 -9.38
N GLN A 208 -4.31 8.96 -8.81
CA GLN A 208 -4.28 7.72 -9.59
C GLN A 208 -5.66 7.45 -10.20
N ILE A 209 -5.84 7.85 -11.47
CA ILE A 209 -7.11 7.73 -12.20
C ILE A 209 -7.23 6.48 -13.08
N ILE A 210 -6.11 5.79 -13.34
CA ILE A 210 -6.08 4.60 -14.21
C ILE A 210 -5.97 3.33 -13.35
N PRO A 211 -7.10 2.69 -12.99
CA PRO A 211 -7.06 1.45 -12.23
C PRO A 211 -6.67 0.27 -13.12
N HIS A 212 -5.92 -0.68 -12.56
CA HIS A 212 -5.65 -1.95 -13.22
C HIS A 212 -6.69 -2.99 -12.79
N THR A 213 -7.03 -3.92 -13.69
CA THR A 213 -7.90 -5.09 -13.49
C THR A 213 -7.11 -6.35 -13.10
N GLY A 214 -5.87 -6.16 -12.64
CA GLY A 214 -4.92 -7.23 -12.27
C GLY A 214 -5.38 -8.14 -11.13
N GLY A 215 -6.26 -7.64 -10.26
CA GLY A 215 -6.60 -8.33 -9.02
C GLY A 215 -5.37 -8.58 -8.15
N ALA A 216 -5.42 -9.62 -7.32
CA ALA A 216 -4.34 -9.95 -6.38
C ALA A 216 -3.18 -10.77 -7.01
N MET A 217 -3.28 -11.16 -8.28
CA MET A 217 -2.25 -11.93 -8.97
C MET A 217 -1.11 -11.02 -9.42
N SER A 218 0.13 -11.40 -9.16
CA SER A 218 1.30 -10.63 -9.63
C SER A 218 1.37 -10.61 -11.16
N LEU A 219 1.94 -9.53 -11.71
CA LEU A 219 2.14 -9.40 -13.17
C LEU A 219 3.05 -10.49 -13.73
N SER A 220 4.07 -10.92 -12.98
CA SER A 220 4.99 -12.00 -13.35
C SER A 220 4.26 -13.34 -13.48
N ARG A 221 3.42 -13.68 -12.48
CA ARG A 221 2.60 -14.89 -12.54
C ARG A 221 1.61 -14.82 -13.70
N ARG A 222 0.95 -13.67 -13.89
CA ARG A 222 0.05 -13.47 -15.02
C ARG A 222 0.76 -13.62 -16.37
N ARG A 223 1.96 -13.04 -16.52
CA ARG A 223 2.79 -13.18 -17.73
C ARG A 223 3.14 -14.63 -18.00
N ASN A 224 3.53 -15.36 -16.97
CA ASN A 224 3.84 -16.78 -17.10
C ASN A 224 2.61 -17.60 -17.51
N ASN A 225 1.45 -17.36 -16.90
CA ASN A 225 0.21 -18.05 -17.28
C ASN A 225 -0.15 -17.79 -18.75
N LEU A 226 -0.10 -16.53 -19.18
CA LEU A 226 -0.35 -16.18 -20.58
C LEU A 226 0.67 -16.79 -21.54
N LYS A 227 1.94 -16.88 -21.14
CA LYS A 227 2.98 -17.55 -21.93
C LYS A 227 2.70 -19.04 -22.09
N ILE A 228 2.22 -19.71 -21.03
CA ILE A 228 1.83 -21.13 -21.08
C ILE A 228 0.61 -21.31 -21.99
N GLU A 229 -0.40 -20.44 -21.89
CA GLU A 229 -1.64 -20.52 -22.67
C GLU A 229 -1.43 -20.20 -24.16
N THR A 230 -0.63 -19.19 -24.48
CA THR A 230 -0.45 -18.70 -25.86
C THR A 230 0.80 -19.23 -26.56
N GLY A 231 1.73 -19.82 -25.81
CA GLY A 231 3.06 -20.19 -26.28
C GLY A 231 3.99 -18.99 -26.58
N LYS A 232 3.56 -17.75 -26.33
CA LYS A 232 4.28 -16.53 -26.70
C LYS A 232 4.70 -15.70 -25.48
N ASN A 233 5.82 -15.02 -25.60
CA ASN A 233 6.26 -14.06 -24.58
C ASN A 233 5.43 -12.77 -24.67
N ILE A 234 4.75 -12.40 -23.59
CA ILE A 234 3.94 -11.17 -23.53
C ILE A 234 4.80 -9.98 -23.13
N GLY A 235 4.88 -8.99 -24.03
CA GLY A 235 5.62 -7.75 -23.83
C GLY A 235 4.98 -6.82 -22.78
N ARG A 236 5.69 -5.75 -22.40
CA ARG A 236 5.20 -4.77 -21.41
C ARG A 236 3.92 -4.06 -21.87
N ALA A 237 3.87 -3.60 -23.12
CA ALA A 237 2.71 -2.91 -23.68
C ALA A 237 1.49 -3.84 -23.76
N GLU A 238 1.68 -5.07 -24.22
CA GLU A 238 0.61 -6.07 -24.28
C GLU A 238 0.09 -6.46 -22.90
N MET A 239 1.00 -6.67 -21.93
CA MET A 239 0.63 -6.89 -20.53
C MET A 239 -0.17 -5.71 -19.95
N TRP A 240 0.18 -4.48 -20.34
CA TRP A 240 -0.56 -3.29 -19.96
C TRP A 240 -2.01 -3.35 -20.48
N LYS A 241 -2.21 -3.63 -21.78
CA LYS A 241 -3.57 -3.77 -22.36
C LYS A 241 -4.38 -4.85 -21.64
N ILE A 242 -3.79 -6.01 -21.36
CA ILE A 242 -4.45 -7.12 -20.65
C ILE A 242 -4.86 -6.72 -19.24
N THR A 243 -4.05 -5.92 -18.55
CA THR A 243 -4.28 -5.53 -17.15
C THR A 243 -5.12 -4.27 -16.99
N HIS A 244 -5.52 -3.61 -18.08
CA HIS A 244 -6.39 -2.43 -18.06
C HIS A 244 -7.68 -2.63 -18.86
N LYS A 245 -7.94 -3.86 -19.29
CA LYS A 245 -9.22 -4.31 -19.85
C LYS A 245 -10.00 -5.13 -18.83
N ARG A 246 -11.31 -4.98 -18.84
CA ARG A 246 -12.26 -5.82 -18.12
C ARG A 246 -12.41 -7.17 -18.84
N LYS A 247 -13.11 -8.13 -18.22
CA LYS A 247 -13.34 -9.47 -18.81
C LYS A 247 -14.09 -9.44 -20.14
N ASN A 248 -14.90 -8.41 -20.37
CA ASN A 248 -15.61 -8.17 -21.64
C ASN A 248 -14.73 -7.50 -22.71
N GLY A 249 -13.44 -7.28 -22.47
CA GLY A 249 -12.50 -6.70 -23.43
C GLY A 249 -12.48 -5.17 -23.49
N ILE A 250 -13.39 -4.49 -22.77
CA ILE A 250 -13.47 -3.02 -22.73
C ILE A 250 -12.45 -2.47 -21.73
N TYR A 251 -11.83 -1.34 -22.05
CA TYR A 251 -10.93 -0.63 -21.13
C TYR A 251 -11.67 -0.19 -19.85
N VAL A 252 -10.91 0.00 -18.77
CA VAL A 252 -11.47 0.38 -17.47
C VAL A 252 -12.12 1.77 -17.48
N ASN A 253 -11.56 2.70 -18.24
CA ASN A 253 -11.96 4.09 -18.45
C ASN A 253 -11.37 4.62 -19.78
N GLU A 254 -11.76 5.84 -20.17
CA GLU A 254 -11.34 6.50 -21.41
C GLU A 254 -9.84 6.82 -21.40
N GLU A 255 -9.30 7.26 -20.26
CA GLU A 255 -7.88 7.56 -20.13
C GLU A 255 -7.01 6.31 -20.32
N ALA A 256 -7.49 5.13 -19.95
CA ALA A 256 -6.82 3.87 -20.27
C ALA A 256 -6.93 3.50 -21.75
N LEU A 257 -8.03 3.86 -22.42
CA LEU A 257 -8.17 3.62 -23.86
C LEU A 257 -7.17 4.47 -24.65
N GLU A 258 -6.97 5.74 -24.27
CA GLU A 258 -6.04 6.65 -24.96
C GLU A 258 -4.58 6.19 -24.91
N ILE A 259 -4.16 5.55 -23.81
CA ILE A 259 -2.78 5.06 -23.63
C ILE A 259 -2.52 3.73 -24.38
N GLY A 260 -3.55 2.89 -24.54
CA GLY A 260 -3.41 1.45 -24.81
C GLY A 260 -3.52 1.02 -26.26
#